data_AF-A0A7Y2JIZ2-F1
#
_entry.id   AF-A0A7Y2JIZ2-F1
#
_cell.length_a   1.000
_cell.length_b   1.000
_cell.length_c   1.000
_cell.angle_alpha   90.00
_cell.angle_beta   90.00
_cell.angle_gamma   90.00
#
_symmetry.space_group_name_H-M   'P 1'
#
loop_
_entity.id
_entity.type
_entity.pdbx_description
1 polymer ?
#
loop_
_entity_poly.entity_id
_entity_poly.type
_entity_poly.pdbx_seq_one_letter_code
_entity_poly.pdbx_strand_id
1 'polypeptide(L)'
;MSECSERWGQTMTFKSFAAMVAASFLTASAASAASYSATSAFNDSYGPHGDGHSLYMHGLSLDFESDGLFTDSGSTASLSGTVSQNGGADGFFVDLSFNSFTTPDPKLELTSNAYASNGGPVDPSTWSFWDLIEGGVSSIIGFGAFSGWDFDVISKPVSEIYAFQSGDGANGKNVGFGLSGWLFLDGRTAFADSVNPCAQPASGMGHICDFNVDLAPVPLPASALLLLGGFAALGGMRRMKQKAA
;
A
#
# COMPACT_ATOMS: atom_id res chain seq x y z
N MET A 1 -51.47 -63.19 -26.03
CA MET A 1 -51.08 -62.02 -26.86
C MET A 1 -51.52 -60.80 -26.10
N SER A 2 -50.55 -60.04 -25.62
CA SER A 2 -50.65 -59.01 -24.59
C SER A 2 -50.90 -57.63 -25.19
N GLU A 3 -51.93 -56.94 -24.70
CA GLU A 3 -52.04 -55.48 -24.75
C GLU A 3 -52.52 -55.01 -23.38
N CYS A 4 -51.71 -54.20 -22.68
CA CYS A 4 -52.22 -53.10 -21.85
C CYS A 4 -51.07 -52.11 -21.55
N SER A 5 -50.92 -51.18 -22.49
CA SER A 5 -50.38 -49.81 -22.42
C SER A 5 -50.00 -49.24 -21.04
N GLU A 6 -48.70 -48.95 -20.85
CA GLU A 6 -48.16 -48.07 -19.80
C GLU A 6 -48.33 -46.58 -20.15
N ARG A 7 -48.79 -45.80 -19.16
CA ARG A 7 -48.78 -44.34 -19.11
C ARG A 7 -47.37 -43.84 -18.77
N TRP A 8 -46.72 -43.09 -19.67
CA TRP A 8 -45.73 -42.08 -19.29
C TRP A 8 -45.82 -40.88 -20.22
N GLY A 9 -46.39 -39.79 -19.73
CA GLY A 9 -46.49 -38.52 -20.42
C GLY A 9 -46.49 -37.37 -19.42
N GLN A 10 -45.31 -37.04 -18.91
CA GLN A 10 -45.06 -35.75 -18.26
C GLN A 10 -43.89 -35.09 -18.98
N THR A 11 -44.22 -34.24 -19.95
CA THR A 11 -43.29 -33.32 -20.59
C THR A 11 -42.93 -32.25 -19.57
N MET A 12 -41.78 -32.39 -18.91
CA MET A 12 -41.21 -31.30 -18.12
C MET A 12 -40.88 -30.14 -19.07
N THR A 13 -41.60 -29.04 -18.92
CA THR A 13 -41.37 -27.83 -19.71
C THR A 13 -40.15 -27.08 -19.16
N PHE A 14 -39.28 -26.71 -20.09
CA PHE A 14 -37.96 -26.07 -19.92
C PHE A 14 -38.03 -24.62 -19.40
N LYS A 15 -38.92 -24.30 -18.44
CA LYS A 15 -39.15 -22.92 -17.99
C LYS A 15 -38.54 -22.55 -16.63
N SER A 16 -37.83 -23.46 -15.95
CA SER A 16 -37.36 -23.19 -14.58
C SER A 16 -35.84 -23.10 -14.40
N PHE A 17 -35.01 -23.19 -15.45
CA PHE A 17 -33.55 -23.07 -15.29
C PHE A 17 -33.00 -21.65 -15.46
N ALA A 18 -33.77 -20.71 -16.03
CA ALA A 18 -33.29 -19.35 -16.28
C ALA A 18 -33.36 -18.41 -15.06
N ALA A 19 -34.07 -18.80 -13.99
CA ALA A 19 -34.23 -17.96 -12.80
C ALA A 19 -33.15 -18.19 -11.72
N MET A 20 -32.31 -19.22 -11.85
CA MET A 20 -31.34 -19.64 -10.82
C MET A 20 -29.88 -19.37 -11.18
N VAL A 21 -29.61 -18.65 -12.28
CA VAL A 21 -28.28 -18.11 -12.62
C VAL A 21 -28.22 -16.59 -12.42
N ALA A 22 -29.36 -15.93 -12.15
CA ALA A 22 -29.44 -14.48 -11.98
C ALA A 22 -29.48 -13.99 -10.52
N ALA A 23 -29.36 -14.89 -9.53
CA ALA A 23 -29.50 -14.56 -8.11
C ALA A 23 -28.23 -14.81 -7.26
N SER A 24 -27.08 -15.05 -7.91
CA SER A 24 -25.80 -15.28 -7.22
C SER A 24 -24.71 -14.28 -7.61
N PHE A 25 -25.08 -13.08 -8.08
CA PHE A 25 -24.22 -11.90 -7.97
C PHE A 25 -24.49 -11.22 -6.62
N LEU A 26 -24.44 -12.02 -5.54
CA LEU A 26 -24.18 -11.51 -4.21
C LEU A 26 -22.83 -10.82 -4.28
N THR A 27 -22.88 -9.50 -4.44
CA THR A 27 -21.99 -8.48 -3.89
C THR A 27 -20.74 -9.00 -3.18
N ALA A 28 -19.85 -9.67 -3.90
CA ALA A 28 -18.44 -9.58 -3.59
C ALA A 28 -18.03 -8.20 -4.11
N SER A 29 -18.21 -7.16 -3.28
CA SER A 29 -17.32 -6.02 -3.41
C SER A 29 -15.95 -6.57 -3.04
N ALA A 30 -15.21 -7.09 -4.02
CA ALA A 30 -13.78 -7.09 -3.89
C ALA A 30 -13.45 -5.64 -3.56
N ALA A 31 -13.01 -5.37 -2.32
CA ALA A 31 -12.44 -4.09 -1.99
C ALA A 31 -11.34 -3.88 -3.04
N SER A 32 -11.57 -2.96 -3.97
CA SER A 32 -10.57 -2.66 -4.98
C SER A 32 -9.39 -2.10 -4.19
N ALA A 33 -8.22 -2.73 -4.32
CA ALA A 33 -7.02 -2.20 -3.69
C ALA A 33 -6.87 -0.73 -4.12
N ALA A 34 -6.71 0.16 -3.13
CA ALA A 34 -6.45 1.56 -3.36
C ALA A 34 -4.97 1.69 -3.73
N SER A 35 -4.68 2.41 -4.80
CA SER A 35 -3.31 2.69 -5.22
C SER A 35 -3.02 4.17 -5.06
N TYR A 36 -1.83 4.47 -4.54
CA TYR A 36 -1.34 5.81 -4.28
C TYR A 36 0.05 6.00 -4.88
N SER A 37 0.28 7.13 -5.52
CA SER A 37 1.64 7.58 -5.84
C SER A 37 2.30 8.03 -4.54
N ALA A 38 3.52 7.55 -4.30
CA ALA A 38 4.32 7.87 -3.13
C ALA A 38 5.42 8.85 -3.51
N THR A 39 5.47 10.01 -2.86
CA THR A 39 6.49 11.05 -3.10
C THR A 39 7.15 11.41 -1.79
N SER A 40 8.35 11.98 -1.82
CA SER A 40 9.03 12.41 -0.59
C SER A 40 8.16 13.37 0.20
N ALA A 41 7.98 13.08 1.50
CA ALA A 41 7.24 13.98 2.38
C ALA A 41 8.15 15.14 2.80
N PHE A 42 7.67 16.37 2.57
CA PHE A 42 8.37 17.59 2.97
C PHE A 42 7.71 18.21 4.19
N ASN A 43 8.51 18.90 5.00
CA ASN A 43 8.03 19.54 6.21
C ASN A 43 7.04 20.68 5.93
N ASP A 44 5.97 20.72 6.73
CA ASP A 44 5.09 21.90 6.84
C ASP A 44 5.32 22.61 8.19
N SER A 45 4.37 23.44 8.64
CA SER A 45 4.45 24.14 9.93
C SER A 45 4.42 23.21 11.17
N TYR A 46 4.09 21.94 10.99
CA TYR A 46 3.99 20.90 12.01
C TYR A 46 5.13 19.86 11.93
N GLY A 47 5.95 19.93 10.88
CA GLY A 47 7.07 19.02 10.67
C GLY A 47 8.18 19.19 11.71
N PRO A 48 8.81 18.10 12.17
CA PRO A 48 10.03 18.19 12.97
C PRO A 48 11.18 18.67 12.07
N HIS A 49 12.10 19.47 12.61
CA HIS A 49 13.24 20.06 11.88
C HIS A 49 13.88 19.11 10.83
N GLY A 50 14.25 19.62 9.65
CA GLY A 50 14.99 18.87 8.61
C GLY A 50 14.45 19.09 7.19
N ASP A 51 15.09 18.47 6.20
CA ASP A 51 14.63 18.40 4.80
C ASP A 51 13.77 17.14 4.56
N GLY A 52 13.13 17.04 3.39
CA GLY A 52 12.26 15.92 2.99
C GLY A 52 13.02 14.85 2.20
N HIS A 53 12.59 13.59 2.34
CA HIS A 53 13.18 12.42 1.68
C HIS A 53 12.16 11.30 1.60
N SER A 54 12.24 10.43 0.58
CA SER A 54 11.43 9.21 0.52
C SER A 54 12.05 8.10 1.36
N LEU A 55 13.37 7.92 1.24
CA LEU A 55 14.17 6.93 1.96
C LEU A 55 15.43 7.60 2.50
N TYR A 56 15.66 7.49 3.81
CA TYR A 56 16.93 7.85 4.41
C TYR A 56 17.71 6.61 4.83
N MET A 57 18.99 6.56 4.46
CA MET A 57 19.90 5.48 4.84
C MET A 57 21.34 5.98 4.96
N HIS A 58 21.93 5.87 6.16
CA HIS A 58 23.35 6.18 6.41
C HIS A 58 23.85 7.51 5.82
N GLY A 59 23.08 8.60 5.97
CA GLY A 59 23.44 9.92 5.44
C GLY A 59 23.13 10.12 3.96
N LEU A 60 22.53 9.12 3.29
CA LEU A 60 21.92 9.28 1.99
C LEU A 60 20.45 9.67 2.17
N SER A 61 20.07 10.76 1.52
CA SER A 61 18.69 11.21 1.37
C SER A 61 18.27 10.88 -0.06
N LEU A 62 17.29 9.99 -0.23
CA LEU A 62 16.89 9.47 -1.54
C LEU A 62 15.40 9.76 -1.78
N ASP A 63 15.07 10.09 -3.01
CA ASP A 63 13.71 10.42 -3.44
C ASP A 63 13.23 9.43 -4.51
N PHE A 64 11.93 9.14 -4.55
CA PHE A 64 11.37 8.38 -5.66
C PHE A 64 11.48 9.14 -6.99
N GLU A 65 12.04 8.47 -8.00
CA GLU A 65 12.35 9.03 -9.32
C GLU A 65 11.13 9.34 -10.18
N SER A 66 10.11 8.48 -10.12
CA SER A 66 8.88 8.55 -10.91
C SER A 66 7.66 8.30 -10.04
N ASP A 67 7.73 8.79 -8.80
CA ASP A 67 6.89 8.39 -7.67
C ASP A 67 7.01 6.89 -7.37
N GLY A 68 6.96 6.54 -6.09
CA GLY A 68 6.71 5.16 -5.67
C GLY A 68 5.25 4.80 -5.90
N LEU A 69 4.94 3.52 -5.82
CA LEU A 69 3.57 3.01 -5.83
C LEU A 69 3.31 2.32 -4.49
N PHE A 70 2.38 2.88 -3.72
CA PHE A 70 1.79 2.24 -2.56
C PHE A 70 0.44 1.63 -2.94
N THR A 71 0.23 0.35 -2.65
CA THR A 71 -1.06 -0.32 -2.88
C THR A 71 -1.58 -0.89 -1.58
N ASP A 72 -2.82 -0.57 -1.24
CA ASP A 72 -3.51 -0.98 -0.02
C ASP A 72 -4.76 -1.79 -0.37
N SER A 73 -4.80 -3.07 0.03
CA SER A 73 -5.96 -3.95 -0.15
C SER A 73 -6.85 -4.08 1.09
N GLY A 74 -6.50 -3.40 2.19
CA GLY A 74 -7.12 -3.47 3.50
C GLY A 74 -6.49 -4.54 4.41
N SER A 75 -6.16 -5.73 3.88
CA SER A 75 -5.51 -6.79 4.66
C SER A 75 -4.01 -6.93 4.40
N THR A 76 -3.56 -6.47 3.24
CA THR A 76 -2.14 -6.43 2.85
C THR A 76 -1.86 -5.13 2.11
N ALA A 77 -0.60 -4.71 2.12
CA ALA A 77 -0.15 -3.57 1.34
C ALA A 77 1.22 -3.84 0.70
N SER A 78 1.61 -3.00 -0.26
CA SER A 78 2.97 -2.97 -0.80
C SER A 78 3.42 -1.55 -1.11
N LEU A 79 4.73 -1.30 -0.99
CA LEU A 79 5.38 -0.06 -1.43
C LEU A 79 6.53 -0.44 -2.37
N SER A 80 6.52 0.09 -3.58
CA SER A 80 7.57 -0.19 -4.56
C SER A 80 7.99 1.05 -5.34
N GLY A 81 9.21 1.05 -5.87
CA GLY A 81 9.68 2.12 -6.75
C GLY A 81 11.20 2.16 -6.88
N THR A 82 11.69 3.18 -7.56
CA THR A 82 13.14 3.45 -7.69
C THR A 82 13.45 4.73 -6.93
N VAL A 83 14.40 4.66 -6.01
CA VAL A 83 14.86 5.82 -5.24
C VAL A 83 16.29 6.17 -5.61
N SER A 84 16.59 7.46 -5.71
CA SER A 84 17.92 7.95 -6.07
C SER A 84 18.13 9.37 -5.55
N GLN A 85 19.37 9.86 -5.59
CA GLN A 85 19.68 11.26 -5.31
C GLN A 85 19.47 12.10 -6.58
N ASN A 86 18.47 12.98 -6.58
CA ASN A 86 18.25 13.99 -7.63
C ASN A 86 18.18 13.46 -9.08
N GLY A 87 17.55 12.31 -9.36
CA GLY A 87 17.50 11.83 -10.74
C GLY A 87 18.72 11.03 -11.19
N GLY A 88 19.57 10.61 -10.25
CA GLY A 88 20.89 10.06 -10.51
C GLY A 88 20.91 8.67 -11.14
N ALA A 89 22.08 8.28 -11.65
CA ALA A 89 22.31 6.94 -12.21
C ALA A 89 22.57 5.86 -11.14
N ASP A 90 22.63 6.27 -9.88
CA ASP A 90 22.93 5.44 -8.72
C ASP A 90 21.78 5.54 -7.72
N GLY A 91 21.29 4.40 -7.26
CA GLY A 91 20.16 4.36 -6.33
C GLY A 91 19.79 2.94 -5.93
N PHE A 92 18.53 2.78 -5.53
CA PHE A 92 17.99 1.51 -5.09
C PHE A 92 16.61 1.23 -5.70
N PHE A 93 16.36 -0.03 -6.02
CA PHE A 93 15.00 -0.54 -6.20
C PHE A 93 14.43 -0.90 -4.83
N VAL A 94 13.24 -0.39 -4.53
CA VAL A 94 12.50 -0.65 -3.30
C VAL A 94 11.33 -1.56 -3.63
N ASP A 95 11.16 -2.63 -2.85
CA ASP A 95 9.98 -3.50 -2.89
C ASP A 95 9.69 -4.00 -1.48
N LEU A 96 8.65 -3.43 -0.85
CA LEU A 96 8.21 -3.76 0.50
C LEU A 96 6.82 -4.37 0.45
N SER A 97 6.59 -5.41 1.23
CA SER A 97 5.29 -6.05 1.40
C SER A 97 4.86 -6.04 2.85
N PHE A 98 3.56 -5.88 3.09
CA PHE A 98 3.01 -5.72 4.42
C PHE A 98 1.74 -6.55 4.65
N ASN A 99 1.53 -6.95 5.90
CA ASN A 99 0.24 -7.38 6.42
C ASN A 99 -0.40 -6.25 7.25
N SER A 100 -1.73 -6.20 7.32
CA SER A 100 -2.41 -5.29 8.25
C SER A 100 -2.03 -5.61 9.70
N PHE A 101 -1.76 -4.60 10.51
CA PHE A 101 -1.46 -4.74 11.92
C PHE A 101 -2.42 -3.90 12.76
N THR A 102 -3.02 -4.50 13.80
CA THR A 102 -4.18 -3.91 14.49
C THR A 102 -3.89 -3.41 15.90
N THR A 103 -2.71 -3.72 16.45
CA THR A 103 -2.34 -3.38 17.83
C THR A 103 -1.00 -2.64 18.03
N PRO A 104 -0.43 -1.90 17.05
CA PRO A 104 0.76 -1.10 17.34
C PRO A 104 0.41 0.18 18.10
N ASP A 105 1.43 0.75 18.75
CA ASP A 105 1.36 2.12 19.24
C ASP A 105 1.70 3.09 18.08
N PRO A 106 0.93 4.18 17.89
CA PRO A 106 1.24 5.14 16.86
C PRO A 106 2.57 5.84 17.15
N LYS A 107 3.41 5.93 16.13
CA LYS A 107 4.66 6.68 16.19
C LYS A 107 4.37 8.16 15.90
N LEU A 108 4.42 8.99 16.93
CA LEU A 108 4.09 10.42 16.85
C LEU A 108 5.34 11.27 16.60
N GLU A 109 5.65 11.57 15.33
CA GLU A 109 6.87 12.29 14.93
C GLU A 109 6.67 13.80 14.64
N LEU A 110 5.43 14.25 14.46
CA LEU A 110 5.13 15.67 14.28
C LEU A 110 5.26 16.44 15.60
N THR A 111 5.28 17.77 15.51
CA THR A 111 5.21 18.60 16.71
C THR A 111 3.91 18.33 17.47
N SER A 112 3.95 18.37 18.81
CA SER A 112 2.81 17.97 19.65
C SER A 112 1.49 18.68 19.32
N ASN A 113 1.53 19.94 18.89
CA ASN A 113 0.36 20.75 18.49
C ASN A 113 -0.26 20.32 17.14
N ALA A 114 0.34 19.38 16.40
CA ALA A 114 -0.25 18.78 15.22
C ALA A 114 -1.38 17.81 15.56
N TYR A 115 -1.34 17.21 16.75
CA TYR A 115 -2.24 16.13 17.14
C TYR A 115 -3.56 16.65 17.73
N ALA A 116 -4.65 15.96 17.41
CA ALA A 116 -6.02 16.28 17.84
C ALA A 116 -6.17 16.35 19.37
N SER A 117 -5.40 15.52 20.11
CA SER A 117 -5.31 15.59 21.57
C SER A 117 -4.83 16.94 22.10
N ASN A 118 -4.13 17.72 21.26
CA ASN A 118 -3.64 19.06 21.54
C ASN A 118 -4.31 20.14 20.66
N GLY A 119 -5.44 19.82 20.01
CA GLY A 119 -6.21 20.75 19.17
C GLY A 119 -5.69 20.90 17.73
N GLY A 120 -4.75 20.05 17.30
CA GLY A 120 -4.26 20.01 15.93
C GLY A 120 -5.13 19.18 14.97
N PRO A 121 -4.80 19.17 13.66
CA PRO A 121 -5.62 18.50 12.64
C PRO A 121 -5.44 16.98 12.55
N VAL A 122 -4.39 16.41 13.14
CA VAL A 122 -4.03 14.99 12.96
C VAL A 122 -4.66 14.12 14.04
N ASP A 123 -5.45 13.13 13.64
CA ASP A 123 -6.03 12.12 14.55
C ASP A 123 -5.41 10.73 14.28
N PRO A 124 -4.44 10.29 15.12
CA PRO A 124 -3.81 8.98 14.95
C PRO A 124 -4.75 7.78 15.08
N SER A 125 -5.95 7.94 15.65
CA SER A 125 -6.93 6.85 15.73
C SER A 125 -7.52 6.45 14.37
N THR A 126 -7.29 7.26 13.34
CA THR A 126 -7.71 7.02 11.96
C THR A 126 -6.64 6.31 11.12
N TRP A 127 -5.44 6.13 11.66
CA TRP A 127 -4.33 5.55 10.93
C TRP A 127 -4.50 4.05 10.71
N SER A 128 -3.96 3.57 9.59
CA SER A 128 -3.76 2.16 9.31
C SER A 128 -2.32 1.79 9.62
N PHE A 129 -2.11 0.58 10.11
CA PHE A 129 -0.78 0.09 10.44
C PHE A 129 -0.44 -1.20 9.73
N TRP A 130 0.85 -1.36 9.48
CA TRP A 130 1.38 -2.31 8.52
C TRP A 130 2.58 -3.03 9.11
N ASP A 131 2.44 -4.33 9.30
CA ASP A 131 3.52 -5.22 9.70
C ASP A 131 4.32 -5.63 8.46
N LEU A 132 5.62 -5.39 8.49
CA LEU A 132 6.52 -5.65 7.36
C LEU A 132 6.73 -7.17 7.20
N ILE A 133 6.61 -7.67 5.97
CA ILE A 133 6.93 -9.06 5.68
C ILE A 133 8.44 -9.20 5.47
N GLU A 134 9.12 -9.72 6.49
CA GLU A 134 10.56 -9.96 6.51
C GLU A 134 10.97 -11.28 5.79
N GLY A 135 12.25 -11.64 5.88
CA GLY A 135 12.74 -12.96 5.48
C GLY A 135 12.90 -13.16 3.97
N GLY A 136 13.38 -12.14 3.25
CA GLY A 136 13.59 -12.23 1.81
C GLY A 136 12.50 -11.57 0.96
N VAL A 137 11.34 -11.28 1.54
CA VAL A 137 10.18 -10.76 0.80
C VAL A 137 10.32 -9.26 0.56
N SER A 138 10.51 -8.48 1.63
CA SER A 138 10.78 -7.05 1.52
C SER A 138 12.27 -6.79 1.31
N SER A 139 12.61 -5.99 0.31
CA SER A 139 14.00 -5.79 -0.11
C SER A 139 14.30 -4.39 -0.64
N ILE A 140 15.58 -4.02 -0.55
CA ILE A 140 16.15 -2.83 -1.16
C ILE A 140 17.40 -3.25 -1.93
N ILE A 141 17.41 -3.06 -3.24
CA ILE A 141 18.43 -3.60 -4.16
C ILE A 141 19.18 -2.47 -4.84
N GLY A 142 20.48 -2.38 -4.63
CA GLY A 142 21.30 -1.29 -5.16
C GLY A 142 21.60 -1.43 -6.65
N PHE A 143 21.70 -0.31 -7.34
CA PHE A 143 22.17 -0.22 -8.73
C PHE A 143 23.17 0.92 -8.93
N GLY A 144 23.80 0.97 -10.10
CA GLY A 144 24.85 1.94 -10.38
C GLY A 144 26.04 1.73 -9.44
N ALA A 145 26.50 2.80 -8.79
CA ALA A 145 27.54 2.76 -7.78
C ALA A 145 27.18 1.90 -6.54
N PHE A 146 25.88 1.67 -6.30
CA PHE A 146 25.39 0.80 -5.22
C PHE A 146 25.13 -0.63 -5.68
N SER A 147 25.50 -1.01 -6.91
CA SER A 147 25.32 -2.38 -7.40
C SER A 147 25.93 -3.42 -6.44
N GLY A 148 25.11 -4.38 -6.01
CA GLY A 148 25.50 -5.43 -5.06
C GLY A 148 25.29 -5.05 -3.58
N TRP A 149 24.77 -3.84 -3.31
CA TRP A 149 24.29 -3.44 -1.99
C TRP A 149 22.83 -3.84 -1.87
N ASP A 150 22.61 -5.13 -1.60
CA ASP A 150 21.30 -5.75 -1.59
C ASP A 150 20.92 -6.09 -0.15
N PHE A 151 19.74 -5.63 0.27
CA PHE A 151 19.30 -5.71 1.65
C PHE A 151 17.96 -6.42 1.78
N ASP A 152 17.86 -7.26 2.80
CA ASP A 152 16.60 -7.60 3.45
C ASP A 152 16.17 -6.44 4.34
N VAL A 153 14.86 -6.17 4.36
CA VAL A 153 14.28 -5.15 5.23
C VAL A 153 13.67 -5.83 6.46
N ILE A 154 13.98 -5.28 7.63
CA ILE A 154 13.55 -5.78 8.93
C ILE A 154 12.84 -4.65 9.67
N SER A 155 11.76 -4.97 10.38
CA SER A 155 10.97 -4.06 11.20
C SER A 155 11.81 -3.42 12.29
N LYS A 156 11.57 -2.13 12.55
CA LYS A 156 12.19 -1.40 13.66
C LYS A 156 11.14 -0.65 14.50
N PRO A 157 11.14 -0.85 15.83
CA PRO A 157 12.00 -1.72 16.63
C PRO A 157 11.67 -3.20 16.39
N VAL A 158 12.57 -4.11 16.76
CA VAL A 158 12.35 -5.57 16.66
C VAL A 158 11.13 -6.01 17.48
N SER A 159 10.71 -5.24 18.48
CA SER A 159 9.48 -5.48 19.22
C SER A 159 8.21 -5.12 18.44
N GLU A 160 8.34 -4.55 17.24
CA GLU A 160 7.26 -4.15 16.31
C GLU A 160 6.25 -3.15 16.88
N ILE A 161 6.50 -2.62 18.08
CA ILE A 161 5.62 -1.63 18.72
C ILE A 161 5.41 -0.38 17.87
N TYR A 162 6.36 -0.06 16.98
CA TYR A 162 6.24 0.98 15.96
C TYR A 162 6.28 0.32 14.59
N ALA A 163 5.10 -0.01 14.09
CA ALA A 163 4.91 -0.52 12.74
C ALA A 163 5.00 0.60 11.70
N PHE A 164 4.99 0.21 10.42
CA PHE A 164 4.70 1.18 9.37
C PHE A 164 3.26 1.69 9.58
N GLN A 165 3.05 2.99 9.31
CA GLN A 165 1.77 3.66 9.53
C GLN A 165 1.42 4.49 8.32
N SER A 166 0.13 4.51 7.96
CA SER A 166 -0.40 5.37 6.90
C SER A 166 -1.67 6.09 7.34
N GLY A 167 -1.82 7.34 6.92
CA GLY A 167 -2.89 8.23 7.38
C GLY A 167 -2.49 9.70 7.28
N ASP A 168 -3.42 10.59 7.61
CA ASP A 168 -3.14 12.03 7.69
C ASP A 168 -2.12 12.31 8.80
N GLY A 169 -0.99 12.91 8.47
CA GLY A 169 0.10 13.15 9.41
C GLY A 169 0.97 11.93 9.72
N ALA A 170 0.66 10.77 9.16
CA ALA A 170 1.37 9.53 9.47
C ALA A 170 2.77 9.49 8.86
N ASN A 171 3.06 10.31 7.84
CA ASN A 171 4.39 10.44 7.24
C ASN A 171 5.44 11.07 8.17
N GLY A 172 5.04 11.69 9.30
CA GLY A 172 5.98 12.26 10.27
C GLY A 172 6.70 13.55 9.82
N LYS A 173 6.28 14.16 8.70
CA LYS A 173 6.87 15.38 8.13
C LYS A 173 5.85 16.51 7.96
N ASN A 174 4.63 16.20 7.56
CA ASN A 174 3.55 17.17 7.40
C ASN A 174 2.22 16.57 7.81
N VAL A 175 1.14 17.36 7.81
CA VAL A 175 -0.21 16.89 8.18
C VAL A 175 -0.98 16.20 7.04
N GLY A 176 -0.38 16.07 5.86
CA GLY A 176 -0.97 15.43 4.69
C GLY A 176 -1.10 13.91 4.82
N PHE A 177 -1.90 13.30 3.94
CA PHE A 177 -2.01 11.85 3.87
C PHE A 177 -0.69 11.24 3.39
N GLY A 178 -0.15 10.31 4.17
CA GLY A 178 1.15 9.73 3.85
C GLY A 178 1.43 8.44 4.59
N LEU A 179 2.64 7.92 4.43
CA LEU A 179 3.14 6.71 5.06
C LEU A 179 4.54 6.92 5.61
N SER A 180 4.81 6.34 6.79
CA SER A 180 6.17 6.24 7.31
C SER A 180 6.42 4.93 8.03
N GLY A 181 7.70 4.63 8.22
CA GLY A 181 8.15 3.52 9.05
C GLY A 181 9.64 3.61 9.28
N TRP A 182 10.08 3.10 10.42
CA TRP A 182 11.49 2.87 10.69
C TRP A 182 11.84 1.45 10.30
N LEU A 183 13.07 1.23 9.86
CA LEU A 183 13.55 -0.08 9.48
C LEU A 183 15.01 -0.31 9.85
N PHE A 184 15.36 -1.59 9.91
CA PHE A 184 16.73 -2.06 9.79
C PHE A 184 16.95 -2.66 8.40
N LEU A 185 18.20 -2.66 7.95
CA LEU A 185 18.63 -3.37 6.75
C LEU A 185 19.57 -4.49 7.17
N ASP A 186 19.35 -5.68 6.65
CA ASP A 186 20.27 -6.80 6.80
C ASP A 186 20.88 -7.15 5.44
N GLY A 187 22.21 -7.19 5.38
CA GLY A 187 22.93 -7.33 4.11
C GLY A 187 22.83 -8.76 3.57
N ARG A 188 22.27 -8.94 2.36
CA ARG A 188 22.23 -10.25 1.68
C ARG A 188 23.59 -10.66 1.14
N THR A 189 24.47 -9.69 0.88
CA THR A 189 25.84 -9.86 0.41
C THR A 189 26.82 -9.32 1.45
N ALA A 190 27.88 -10.08 1.73
CA ALA A 190 28.90 -9.68 2.69
C ALA A 190 29.66 -8.46 2.15
N PHE A 191 29.51 -7.32 2.83
CA PHE A 191 30.40 -6.18 2.65
C PHE A 191 31.82 -6.56 3.06
N ALA A 192 32.83 -6.05 2.34
CA ALA A 192 34.22 -6.14 2.79
C ALA A 192 34.44 -5.47 4.16
N ASP A 193 33.57 -4.51 4.51
CA ASP A 193 33.49 -3.86 5.81
C ASP A 193 32.08 -4.07 6.38
N SER A 194 31.96 -4.77 7.49
CA SER A 194 30.72 -5.19 8.19
C SER A 194 29.86 -4.02 8.74
N VAL A 195 29.54 -3.03 7.92
CA VAL A 195 28.76 -1.85 8.31
C VAL A 195 27.33 -2.04 7.82
N ASN A 196 26.44 -2.46 8.72
CA ASN A 196 25.01 -2.32 8.48
C ASN A 196 24.69 -0.80 8.45
N PRO A 197 24.19 -0.25 7.32
CA PRO A 197 23.94 1.19 7.16
C PRO A 197 22.86 1.73 8.12
N CYS A 198 22.10 0.84 8.76
CA CYS A 198 21.08 1.12 9.75
C CYS A 198 21.44 0.53 11.14
N ALA A 199 22.68 0.07 11.35
CA ALA A 199 23.11 -0.37 12.67
C ALA A 199 23.20 0.83 13.62
N GLN A 200 22.65 0.63 14.83
CA GLN A 200 22.84 1.56 15.93
C GLN A 200 24.34 1.70 16.22
N PRO A 201 24.94 2.91 16.14
CA PRO A 201 26.27 3.10 16.71
C PRO A 201 26.18 2.89 18.23
N ALA A 202 27.27 2.41 18.83
CA ALA A 202 27.36 2.11 20.28
C ALA A 202 27.06 3.32 21.19
N SER A 203 26.96 4.53 20.63
CA SER A 203 26.60 5.77 21.32
C SER A 203 25.09 6.01 21.47
N GLY A 204 24.21 5.12 20.98
CA GLY A 204 22.76 5.23 21.16
C GLY A 204 22.08 6.36 20.38
N MET A 205 22.82 7.10 19.54
CA MET A 205 22.27 8.04 18.56
C MET A 205 22.23 7.36 17.19
N GLY A 206 21.05 6.87 16.84
CA GLY A 206 20.80 5.97 15.72
C GLY A 206 21.17 6.49 14.34
N HIS A 207 21.75 5.61 13.52
CA HIS A 207 21.41 5.57 12.11
C HIS A 207 20.05 4.86 12.02
N ILE A 208 18.98 5.65 12.03
CA ILE A 208 17.64 5.16 11.72
C ILE A 208 17.52 5.24 10.21
N CYS A 209 17.18 4.13 9.58
CA CYS A 209 16.67 4.16 8.23
C CYS A 209 15.17 4.29 8.32
N ASP A 210 14.60 5.17 7.49
CA ASP A 210 13.18 5.43 7.51
C ASP A 210 12.65 5.73 6.10
N PHE A 211 11.35 5.47 5.97
CA PHE A 211 10.55 5.99 4.87
C PHE A 211 9.65 7.10 5.40
N ASN A 212 9.52 8.18 4.63
CA ASN A 212 8.58 9.26 4.90
C ASN A 212 8.01 9.75 3.56
N VAL A 213 6.79 9.32 3.22
CA VAL A 213 6.20 9.65 1.91
C VAL A 213 4.82 10.25 2.02
N ASP A 214 4.55 11.24 1.17
CA ASP A 214 3.20 11.72 0.87
C ASP A 214 2.54 10.78 -0.13
N LEU A 215 1.29 10.44 0.13
CA LEU A 215 0.50 9.51 -0.68
C LEU A 215 -0.63 10.27 -1.38
N ALA A 216 -0.67 10.21 -2.70
CA ALA A 216 -1.76 10.79 -3.50
C ALA A 216 -2.48 9.69 -4.29
N PRO A 217 -3.84 9.66 -4.32
CA PRO A 217 -4.56 8.62 -5.05
C PRO A 217 -4.18 8.57 -6.53
N VAL A 218 -3.83 7.39 -7.03
CA VAL A 218 -3.62 7.19 -8.47
C VAL A 218 -4.99 7.22 -9.16
N PRO A 219 -5.22 8.10 -10.15
CA PRO A 219 -6.48 8.14 -10.87
C PRO A 219 -6.78 6.78 -11.53
N LEU A 220 -8.01 6.29 -11.39
CA LEU A 220 -8.43 5.09 -12.10
C LEU A 220 -8.23 5.29 -13.61
N PRO A 221 -7.66 4.31 -14.34
CA PRO A 221 -7.51 4.42 -15.77
C PRO A 221 -8.90 4.65 -16.40
N ALA A 222 -8.99 5.59 -17.33
CA ALA A 222 -10.26 6.01 -17.95
C ALA A 222 -11.07 4.85 -18.55
N SER A 223 -10.41 3.74 -18.90
CA SER A 223 -11.04 2.49 -19.33
C SER A 223 -11.95 1.86 -18.27
N ALA A 224 -11.60 1.93 -16.99
CA ALA A 224 -12.45 1.44 -15.89
C ALA A 224 -13.73 2.27 -15.77
N LEU A 225 -13.63 3.58 -15.93
CA LEU A 225 -14.77 4.50 -15.94
C LEU A 225 -15.67 4.27 -17.18
N LEU A 226 -15.06 4.03 -18.35
CA LEU A 226 -15.79 3.71 -19.58
C LEU A 226 -16.49 2.35 -19.49
N LEU A 227 -15.89 1.36 -18.83
CA LEU A 227 -16.51 0.05 -18.61
C LEU A 227 -17.76 0.18 -17.72
N LEU A 228 -17.66 0.93 -16.62
CA LEU A 228 -18.78 1.23 -15.72
C LEU A 228 -19.90 2.01 -16.45
N GLY A 229 -19.53 3.02 -17.24
CA GLY A 229 -20.47 3.77 -18.09
C GLY A 229 -21.15 2.90 -19.14
N GLY A 230 -20.40 1.98 -19.76
CA GLY A 230 -20.91 1.03 -20.76
C GLY A 230 -21.96 0.08 -20.19
N PHE A 231 -21.75 -0.48 -18.99
CA PHE A 231 -22.73 -1.33 -18.33
C PHE A 231 -24.00 -0.57 -17.93
N ALA A 232 -23.88 0.67 -17.46
CA ALA A 232 -25.03 1.52 -17.14
C ALA A 232 -25.88 1.83 -18.39
N ALA A 233 -25.23 2.15 -19.52
CA ALA A 233 -25.90 2.41 -20.79
C ALA A 233 -26.65 1.16 -21.31
N LEU A 234 -26.02 -0.02 -21.25
CA LEU A 234 -26.65 -1.29 -21.62
C LEU A 234 -27.87 -1.63 -20.75
N GLY A 235 -27.78 -1.38 -19.44
CA GLY A 235 -28.91 -1.55 -18.52
C GLY A 235 -30.08 -0.59 -18.81
N GLY A 236 -29.78 0.67 -19.14
CA GLY A 236 -30.76 1.67 -19.56
C GLY A 236 -31.51 1.28 -20.84
N MET A 237 -30.77 0.84 -21.87
CA MET A 237 -31.38 0.40 -23.13
C MET A 237 -32.28 -0.82 -22.96
N ARG A 238 -31.93 -1.75 -22.07
CA ARG A 238 -32.75 -2.95 -21.79
C ARG A 238 -34.08 -2.59 -21.11
N ARG A 239 -34.09 -1.63 -20.20
CA ARG A 239 -35.32 -1.12 -19.56
C ARG A 239 -36.23 -0.38 -20.54
N MET A 240 -35.66 0.35 -21.50
CA MET A 240 -36.45 1.04 -22.53
C MET A 240 -37.15 0.06 -23.47
N LYS A 241 -36.48 -1.03 -23.89
CA LYS A 241 -37.10 -2.08 -24.71
C LYS A 241 -38.26 -2.80 -24.00
N GLN A 242 -38.23 -2.92 -22.68
CA GLN A 242 -39.31 -3.54 -21.90
C GLN A 242 -40.53 -2.65 -21.69
N LYS A 243 -40.40 -1.32 -21.86
CA LYS A 243 -41.54 -0.37 -21.78
C LYS A 243 -42.22 -0.13 -23.14
N ALA A 244 -41.58 -0.55 -24.23
CA ALA A 244 -42.06 -0.34 -25.60
C ALA A 244 -42.75 -1.57 -26.20
N ALA A 245 -42.92 -2.64 -25.41
CA ALA A 245 -43.66 -3.87 -25.75
C ALA A 245 -44.83 -4.02 -24.77
#